data_AF-A0A642PLU3-F1
#
_entry.id   AF-A0A642PLU3-F1
#
_cell.length_a   1.000
_cell.length_b   1.000
_cell.length_c   1.000
_cell.angle_alpha   90.00
_cell.angle_beta   90.00
_cell.angle_gamma   90.00
#
_symmetry.space_group_name_H-M   'P 1'
#
loop_
_entity.id
_entity.type
_entity.pdbx_description
1 polymer ?
#
loop_
_entity_poly.entity_id
_entity_poly.type
_entity_poly.pdbx_seq_one_letter_code
_entity_poly.pdbx_strand_id
1 'polypeptide(L)'
;FRGMPFIDLAYLRKQDVKGNRIVYSRHKTGRQMTVRIPKEAMELMKEFKSKNPDSIYLFPILHRQESKKKRAGKVKKDKELYMDYLRALRGFNLKLEKIASLLLPGVKLSSYVAKHHTISI
;
A
#
# COMPACT_ATOMS: atom_id res chain seq x y z
N PHE A 1 1.52 6.33 -17.16
CA PHE A 1 2.10 5.70 -15.94
C PHE A 1 0.97 5.11 -15.11
N ARG A 2 0.92 3.79 -14.89
CA ARG A 2 -0.05 3.19 -13.95
C ARG A 2 0.68 2.96 -12.63
N GLY A 3 0.47 3.87 -11.68
CA GLY A 3 1.04 3.76 -10.33
C GLY A 3 0.62 2.47 -9.62
N MET A 4 1.27 2.17 -8.50
CA MET A 4 0.95 1.03 -7.65
C MET A 4 -0.40 1.27 -6.94
N PRO A 5 -1.40 0.38 -7.09
CA PRO A 5 -2.61 0.39 -6.27
C PRO A 5 -2.30 0.36 -4.76
N PHE A 6 -3.11 1.03 -3.95
CA PHE A 6 -2.95 1.03 -2.48
C PHE A 6 -2.97 -0.38 -1.88
N ILE A 7 -3.77 -1.29 -2.43
CA ILE A 7 -3.79 -2.69 -2.00
C ILE A 7 -2.46 -3.41 -2.27
N ASP A 8 -1.81 -3.14 -3.41
CA ASP A 8 -0.50 -3.72 -3.72
C ASP A 8 0.56 -3.16 -2.77
N LEU A 9 0.46 -1.87 -2.41
CA LEU A 9 1.32 -1.23 -1.43
C LEU A 9 1.14 -1.80 -0.01
N ALA A 10 -0.10 -2.05 0.40
CA ALA A 10 -0.45 -2.61 1.70
C ALA A 10 0.10 -4.02 1.91
N TYR A 11 0.08 -4.84 0.86
CA TYR A 11 0.55 -6.22 0.87
C TYR A 11 2.02 -6.37 0.45
N LEU A 12 2.71 -5.27 0.14
CA LEU A 12 4.10 -5.32 -0.27
C LEU A 12 4.98 -5.86 0.87
N ARG A 13 5.85 -6.82 0.59
CA ARG A 13 6.69 -7.46 1.61
C ARG A 13 8.12 -6.92 1.56
N LYS A 14 8.82 -7.02 2.69
CA LYS A 14 10.24 -6.63 2.80
C LYS A 14 11.11 -7.34 1.77
N GLN A 15 10.84 -8.62 1.50
CA GLN A 15 11.58 -9.44 0.53
C GLN A 15 11.39 -9.03 -0.93
N ASP A 16 10.31 -8.29 -1.24
CA ASP A 16 9.96 -7.87 -2.60
C ASP A 16 10.86 -6.68 -3.04
N VAL A 17 11.59 -6.06 -2.11
CA VAL A 17 12.60 -5.02 -2.39
C VAL A 17 13.93 -5.68 -2.78
N LYS A 18 14.43 -5.35 -3.98
CA LYS A 18 15.66 -5.86 -4.57
C LYS A 18 16.53 -4.70 -5.03
N GLY A 19 17.47 -4.28 -4.17
CA GLY A 19 18.32 -3.10 -4.43
C GLY A 19 17.47 -1.84 -4.64
N ASN A 20 17.54 -1.25 -5.83
CA ASN A 20 16.75 -0.06 -6.22
C ASN A 20 15.44 -0.39 -6.95
N ARG A 21 14.93 -1.62 -6.83
CA ARG A 21 13.70 -2.08 -7.48
C ARG A 21 12.78 -2.80 -6.51
N ILE A 22 11.49 -2.77 -6.82
CA ILE A 22 10.45 -3.56 -6.15
C ILE A 22 9.93 -4.55 -7.18
N VAL A 23 9.94 -5.84 -6.84
CA VAL A 23 9.42 -6.93 -7.67
C VAL A 23 8.30 -7.62 -6.91
N TYR A 24 7.06 -7.50 -7.40
CA TYR A 24 5.87 -7.99 -6.69
C TYR A 24 4.83 -8.55 -7.65
N SER A 25 3.86 -9.32 -7.15
CA SER A 25 2.72 -9.79 -7.94
C SER A 25 1.52 -8.89 -7.70
N ARG A 26 0.96 -8.34 -8.78
CA ARG A 26 -0.17 -7.42 -8.70
C ARG A 26 -1.40 -8.13 -8.17
N HIS A 27 -2.02 -7.62 -7.10
CA HIS A 27 -3.13 -8.29 -6.45
C HIS A 27 -4.35 -8.45 -7.37
N LYS A 28 -4.62 -7.47 -8.25
CA LYS A 28 -5.76 -7.54 -9.19
C LYS A 28 -5.60 -8.64 -10.25
N THR A 29 -4.38 -8.89 -10.72
CA THR A 29 -4.15 -9.67 -11.96
C THR A 29 -3.17 -10.82 -11.79
N GLY A 30 -2.54 -10.98 -10.63
CA GLY A 30 -1.47 -11.96 -10.38
C GLY A 30 -0.15 -11.69 -11.10
N ARG A 31 -0.17 -10.90 -12.19
CA ARG A 31 1.01 -10.56 -13.00
C ARG A 31 2.14 -9.95 -12.17
N GLN A 32 3.35 -10.42 -12.40
CA GLN A 32 4.56 -9.85 -11.81
C GLN A 32 4.84 -8.46 -12.39
N MET A 33 5.15 -7.52 -11.50
CA MET A 33 5.46 -6.14 -11.78
C MET A 33 6.85 -5.84 -11.23
N THR A 34 7.65 -5.08 -11.98
CA THR A 34 8.93 -4.54 -11.52
C THR A 34 8.87 -3.02 -11.59
N VAL A 35 9.15 -2.36 -10.47
CA VAL A 35 9.12 -0.90 -10.35
C VAL A 35 10.48 -0.43 -9.86
N ARG A 36 11.07 0.58 -10.52
CA ARG A 36 12.30 1.22 -10.04
C ARG A 36 11.95 2.19 -8.91
N ILE A 37 12.75 2.20 -7.86
CA ILE A 37 12.67 3.15 -6.74
C ILE A 37 13.53 4.37 -7.10
N PRO A 38 12.94 5.55 -7.30
CA PRO A 38 13.69 6.81 -7.45
C PRO A 38 14.51 7.09 -6.19
N LYS A 39 15.62 7.84 -6.30
CA LYS A 39 16.50 8.11 -5.16
C LYS A 39 15.78 8.89 -4.07
N GLU A 40 14.96 9.84 -4.48
CA GLU A 40 14.12 10.70 -3.65
C GLU A 40 13.11 9.88 -2.83
N ALA A 41 12.60 8.80 -3.44
CA ALA A 41 11.68 7.89 -2.76
C ALA A 41 12.37 6.94 -1.78
N MET A 42 13.69 6.71 -1.89
CA MET A 42 14.39 5.81 -0.98
C MET A 42 14.40 6.31 0.46
N GLU A 43 14.54 7.63 0.66
CA GLU A 43 14.51 8.24 1.99
C GLU A 43 13.13 8.09 2.64
N LEU A 44 12.07 8.43 1.89
CA LEU A 44 10.69 8.22 2.34
C LEU A 44 10.41 6.74 2.63
N MET A 45 10.86 5.82 1.78
CA MET A 45 10.73 4.39 2.04
C MET A 45 11.45 3.97 3.32
N LYS A 46 12.63 4.52 3.61
CA LYS A 46 13.39 4.22 4.83
C LYS A 46 12.69 4.77 6.08
N GLU A 47 12.05 5.92 5.98
CA GLU A 47 11.31 6.55 7.06
C GLU A 47 10.03 5.78 7.41
N PHE A 48 9.24 5.45 6.38
CA PHE A 48 7.92 4.83 6.55
C PHE A 48 7.94 3.30 6.61
N LYS A 49 9.08 2.64 6.39
CA LYS A 49 9.15 1.17 6.50
C LYS A 49 8.74 0.69 7.88
N SER A 50 8.18 -0.51 7.92
CA SER A 50 7.84 -1.20 9.17
C SER A 50 9.07 -1.40 10.03
N LYS A 51 9.05 -0.82 11.24
CA LYS A 51 10.07 -1.00 12.28
C LYS A 51 9.92 -2.32 13.03
N ASN A 52 8.80 -3.02 12.85
CA ASN A 52 8.55 -4.30 13.49
C ASN A 52 9.34 -5.42 12.74
N PRO A 53 10.32 -6.08 13.38
CA PRO A 53 11.11 -7.13 12.73
C PRO A 53 10.26 -8.36 12.37
N ASP A 54 9.23 -8.67 13.16
CA ASP A 54 8.35 -9.83 12.96
C ASP A 54 7.33 -9.64 11.83
N SER A 55 7.13 -8.41 11.37
CA SER A 55 6.24 -8.14 10.24
C SER A 55 6.94 -8.47 8.92
N ILE A 56 6.27 -9.24 8.07
CA ILE A 56 6.73 -9.51 6.71
C ILE A 56 6.50 -8.33 5.77
N TYR A 57 5.56 -7.44 6.12
CA TYR A 57 5.15 -6.31 5.28
C TYR A 57 6.18 -5.20 5.32
N LEU A 58 6.40 -4.56 4.17
CA LEU A 58 7.34 -3.46 4.02
C LEU A 58 6.86 -2.22 4.77
N PHE A 59 5.56 -1.93 4.70
CA PHE A 59 4.94 -0.79 5.37
C PHE A 59 4.01 -1.25 6.50
N PRO A 60 3.89 -0.48 7.59
CA PRO A 60 3.02 -0.81 8.72
C PRO A 60 1.54 -0.47 8.41
N ILE A 61 1.01 -0.95 7.29
CA ILE A 61 -0.38 -0.74 6.87
C ILE A 61 -1.28 -1.84 7.46
N LEU A 62 -0.80 -3.09 7.41
CA LEU A 62 -1.47 -4.24 7.98
C LEU A 62 -0.87 -4.52 9.36
N HIS A 63 -1.71 -4.52 10.39
CA HIS A 63 -1.27 -4.43 11.78
C HIS A 63 -1.00 -5.80 12.43
N ARG A 64 -1.24 -6.93 11.73
CA ARG A 64 -1.10 -8.27 12.32
C ARG A 64 -0.03 -9.14 11.67
N GLN A 65 0.76 -9.77 12.55
CA GLN A 65 1.86 -10.67 12.22
C GLN A 65 1.37 -11.91 11.45
N GLU A 66 2.00 -12.21 10.31
CA GLU A 66 2.16 -13.59 9.88
C GLU A 66 3.24 -14.27 10.74
N SER A 67 2.97 -14.43 12.03
CA SER A 67 3.78 -15.32 12.86
C SER A 67 3.63 -16.73 12.31
N LYS A 68 4.75 -17.41 12.03
CA LYS A 68 4.83 -18.79 11.50
C LYS A 68 4.16 -19.84 12.42
N LYS A 69 3.46 -19.43 13.49
CA LYS A 69 2.79 -20.32 14.45
C LYS A 69 1.28 -20.45 14.16
N LYS A 70 0.94 -21.65 13.69
CA LYS A 70 -0.29 -22.44 13.92
C LYS A 70 -1.62 -22.01 13.26
N ARG A 71 -1.99 -22.79 12.24
CA ARG A 71 -3.12 -23.76 12.12
C ARG A 71 -4.52 -23.49 12.75
N ALA A 72 -4.79 -22.41 13.48
CA ALA A 72 -6.13 -22.11 13.97
C ALA A 72 -6.76 -20.94 13.18
N GLY A 73 -7.66 -21.26 12.24
CA GLY A 73 -8.60 -20.29 11.64
C GLY A 73 -8.06 -19.33 10.57
N LYS A 74 -7.48 -19.85 9.47
CA LYS A 74 -7.02 -19.06 8.31
C LYS A 74 -8.06 -18.03 7.81
N VAL A 75 -9.32 -18.46 7.69
CA VAL A 75 -10.42 -17.61 7.20
C VAL A 75 -10.71 -16.41 8.10
N LYS A 76 -10.63 -16.59 9.43
CA LYS A 76 -10.83 -15.49 10.39
C LYS A 76 -9.69 -14.48 10.30
N LYS A 77 -8.46 -14.97 10.13
CA LYS A 77 -7.25 -14.14 9.95
C LYS A 77 -7.32 -13.30 8.67
N ASP A 78 -7.73 -13.89 7.55
CA ASP A 78 -7.85 -13.18 6.28
C ASP A 78 -8.94 -12.09 6.35
N LYS A 79 -10.06 -12.36 7.03
CA LYS A 79 -11.12 -11.36 7.27
C LYS A 79 -10.62 -10.20 8.12
N GLU A 80 -9.88 -10.46 9.19
CA GLU A 80 -9.31 -9.42 10.06
C GLU A 80 -8.30 -8.54 9.30
N LEU A 81 -7.39 -9.14 8.53
CA LEU A 81 -6.43 -8.41 7.69
C LEU A 81 -7.14 -7.53 6.65
N TYR A 82 -8.22 -8.03 6.05
CA TYR A 82 -9.02 -7.26 5.13
C TYR A 82 -9.70 -6.06 5.82
N MET A 83 -10.15 -6.20 7.07
CA MET A 83 -10.73 -5.09 7.84
C MET A 83 -9.67 -4.03 8.20
N ASP A 84 -8.45 -4.45 8.55
CA ASP A 84 -7.34 -3.51 8.78
C ASP A 84 -6.98 -2.75 7.51
N TYR A 85 -6.94 -3.45 6.38
CA TYR A 85 -6.78 -2.83 5.07
C TYR A 85 -7.87 -1.78 4.79
N LEU A 86 -9.15 -2.11 4.99
CA LEU A 86 -10.25 -1.17 4.76
C LEU A 86 -10.17 0.06 5.66
N ARG A 87 -9.76 -0.12 6.93
CA ARG A 87 -9.54 1.00 7.86
C ARG A 87 -8.39 1.90 7.38
N ALA A 88 -7.28 1.30 6.96
CA ALA A 88 -6.13 2.03 6.44
C ALA A 88 -6.49 2.78 5.14
N LEU A 89 -7.24 2.13 4.24
CA LEU A 89 -7.72 2.73 2.99
C LEU A 89 -8.61 3.94 3.26
N ARG A 90 -9.57 3.82 4.20
CA ARG A 90 -10.41 4.95 4.59
C ARG A 90 -9.58 6.11 5.14
N GLY A 91 -8.62 5.83 6.03
CA GLY A 91 -7.74 6.85 6.58
C GLY A 91 -6.87 7.54 5.51
N PHE A 92 -6.34 6.76 4.56
CA PHE A 92 -5.57 7.28 3.43
C PHE A 92 -6.42 8.21 2.56
N ASN A 93 -7.65 7.81 2.24
CA ASN A 93 -8.56 8.61 1.42
C ASN A 93 -8.95 9.92 2.08
N LEU A 94 -9.23 9.91 3.40
CA LEU A 94 -9.54 11.12 4.15
C LEU A 94 -8.36 12.09 4.16
N LYS A 95 -7.11 11.59 4.28
CA LYS A 95 -5.92 12.43 4.21
C LYS A 95 -5.73 13.02 2.81
N LEU A 96 -5.92 12.22 1.77
CA LEU A 96 -5.87 12.68 0.39
C LEU A 96 -6.91 13.78 0.12
N GLU A 97 -8.15 13.58 0.58
CA GLU A 97 -9.23 14.57 0.43
C GLU A 97 -8.91 15.88 1.15
N LYS A 98 -8.30 15.81 2.35
CA LYS A 98 -7.83 17.00 3.06
C LYS A 98 -6.74 17.74 2.28
N ILE A 99 -5.72 17.02 1.82
CA ILE A 99 -4.63 17.61 1.01
C ILE A 99 -5.19 18.24 -0.27
N ALA A 100 -6.12 17.55 -0.94
CA ALA A 100 -6.82 18.05 -2.11
C ALA A 100 -7.59 19.34 -1.81
N SER A 101 -8.35 19.40 -0.72
CA SER A 101 -9.09 20.60 -0.34
C SER A 101 -8.20 21.79 -0.01
N LEU A 102 -6.98 21.55 0.48
CA LEU A 102 -6.01 22.58 0.83
C LEU A 102 -5.27 23.12 -0.40
N LEU A 103 -4.92 22.25 -1.34
CA LEU A 103 -4.10 22.61 -2.52
C LEU A 103 -4.94 22.96 -3.75
N LEU A 104 -6.17 22.45 -3.85
CA LEU A 104 -7.07 22.58 -5.00
C LEU A 104 -8.50 22.88 -4.52
N PRO A 105 -8.76 24.08 -3.98
CA PRO A 105 -10.10 24.46 -3.53
C PRO A 105 -11.09 24.32 -4.70
N GLY A 106 -12.07 23.42 -4.55
CA GLY A 106 -13.10 23.14 -5.56
C GLY A 106 -13.04 21.77 -6.25
N VAL A 107 -11.99 20.96 -6.03
CA VAL A 107 -11.86 19.62 -6.65
C VAL A 107 -12.08 18.51 -5.61
N LYS A 108 -13.13 17.69 -5.78
CA LYS A 108 -13.36 16.49 -4.95
C LYS A 108 -12.43 15.36 -5.39
N LEU A 109 -11.45 15.01 -4.56
CA LEU A 109 -10.58 13.85 -4.78
C LEU A 109 -10.91 12.73 -3.80
N SER A 110 -11.25 11.55 -4.33
CA SER A 110 -11.29 10.28 -3.59
C SER A 110 -10.38 9.26 -4.28
N SER A 111 -9.95 8.20 -3.58
CA SER A 111 -9.16 7.12 -4.20
C SER A 111 -9.90 6.33 -5.29
N TYR A 112 -11.17 6.67 -5.53
CA TYR A 112 -11.98 6.14 -6.61
C TYR A 112 -11.86 6.98 -7.89
N VAL A 113 -11.41 8.24 -7.79
CA VAL A 113 -11.30 9.19 -8.93
C VAL A 113 -10.04 8.97 -9.77
N ALA A 114 -8.99 8.32 -9.25
CA ALA A 114 -7.76 8.04 -10.03
C ALA A 114 -7.88 6.93 -11.09
N LYS A 115 -9.04 6.27 -11.24
CA LYS A 115 -9.21 5.19 -12.23
C LYS A 115 -9.95 5.57 -13.51
N HIS A 116 -10.63 6.72 -13.58
CA HIS A 116 -11.46 7.06 -14.74
C HIS A 116 -11.31 8.46 -15.32
N HIS A 117 -10.45 9.32 -14.77
CA HIS A 117 -10.13 10.58 -15.45
C HIS A 117 -8.65 10.62 -15.78
N THR A 118 -8.38 10.53 -17.09
CA THR A 118 -7.22 11.15 -17.72
C THR A 118 -7.19 12.62 -17.33
N ILE A 119 -6.45 12.96 -16.27
CA ILE A 119 -5.90 14.30 -16.10
C ILE A 119 -4.48 14.10 -15.58
N SER A 120 -3.52 14.28 -16.49
CA SER A 120 -2.13 14.61 -16.15
C SER A 120 -2.09 16.06 -15.70
N ILE A 121 -1.64 16.28 -14.47
CA ILE A 121 -0.85 17.46 -14.08
C ILE A 121 0.33 16.89 -13.28
#